data_AF-A0AAW6U2L4-F1
#
_entry.id   AF-A0AAW6U2L4-F1
#
_cell.length_a   1.000
_cell.length_b   1.000
_cell.length_c   1.000
_cell.angle_alpha   90.00
_cell.angle_beta   90.00
_cell.angle_gamma   90.00
#
_symmetry.space_group_name_H-M   'P 1'
#
loop_
_entity.id
_entity.type
_entity.pdbx_description
1 polymer ?
#
loop_
_entity_poly.entity_id
_entity_poly.type
_entity_poly.pdbx_seq_one_letter_code
_entity_poly.pdbx_strand_id
1 'polypeptide(L)'
;MKSRVLPSYLFVLIPIVASILLFACGCDSLRLAPSESLKQNAWLHHRTTAVAAETARAEETSQELQALTKLSEVQSRAFTSYYGLPREYPPAETSEEILAQSNWDLAASAAAESVERPDPWQVADSLLEVGIGISALLGGVYGTRAVRFLKDAQAKSTALKEIIQGNESFKKANEAQAQPFKAAHANQSAQTRQLVAAMKGQFSRGTSGGNPPRMPI
;
A
#
# COMPACT_ATOMS: atom_id res chain seq x y z
N MET A 1 -26.91 30.35 -32.63
CA MET A 1 -26.64 29.45 -31.48
C MET A 1 -25.55 30.10 -30.62
N LYS A 2 -25.90 30.63 -29.43
CA LYS A 2 -24.92 31.22 -28.49
C LYS A 2 -24.26 30.09 -27.70
N SER A 3 -22.95 29.88 -27.88
CA SER A 3 -22.17 28.98 -27.06
C SER A 3 -22.13 29.53 -25.63
N ARG A 4 -22.73 28.80 -24.68
CA ARG A 4 -22.56 29.09 -23.25
C ARG A 4 -21.16 28.64 -22.87
N VAL A 5 -20.20 29.57 -22.95
CA VAL A 5 -18.85 29.37 -22.45
C VAL A 5 -18.98 29.27 -20.92
N LEU A 6 -18.68 28.10 -20.36
CA LEU A 6 -18.66 27.96 -18.91
C LEU A 6 -17.61 28.92 -18.34
N PRO A 7 -17.92 29.64 -17.25
CA PRO A 7 -17.01 30.64 -16.73
C PRO A 7 -15.72 30.01 -16.20
N SER A 8 -14.56 30.58 -16.57
CA SER A 8 -13.23 30.05 -16.22
C SER A 8 -12.99 29.85 -14.71
N TYR A 9 -13.74 30.54 -13.84
CA TYR A 9 -13.63 30.36 -12.40
C TYR A 9 -14.14 29.00 -11.92
N LEU A 10 -15.03 28.32 -12.67
CA LEU A 10 -15.53 26.99 -12.30
C LEU A 10 -14.42 25.93 -12.35
N PHE A 11 -13.46 26.07 -13.26
CA PHE A 11 -12.33 25.14 -13.40
C PHE A 11 -11.32 25.21 -12.24
N VAL A 12 -11.27 26.34 -11.52
CA VAL A 12 -10.39 26.53 -10.35
C VAL A 12 -11.14 26.16 -9.05
N LEU A 13 -12.45 26.40 -9.00
CA LEU A 13 -13.26 26.13 -7.81
C LEU A 13 -13.48 24.63 -7.58
N ILE A 14 -13.65 23.84 -8.65
CA ILE A 14 -13.84 22.38 -8.56
C ILE A 14 -12.67 21.67 -7.86
N PRO A 15 -11.39 21.83 -8.25
CA PRO A 15 -10.28 21.17 -7.57
C PRO A 15 -10.09 21.66 -6.13
N ILE A 16 -10.34 22.95 -5.85
CA ILE A 16 -10.26 23.50 -4.50
C ILE A 16 -11.34 22.88 -3.60
N VAL A 17 -12.58 22.78 -4.08
CA VAL A 17 -13.68 22.14 -3.34
C VAL A 17 -13.43 20.64 -3.19
N ALA A 18 -12.89 19.95 -4.21
CA ALA A 18 -12.52 18.54 -4.11
C ALA A 18 -11.39 18.31 -3.08
N SER A 19 -10.37 19.17 -3.04
CA SER A 19 -9.33 19.13 -2.01
C SER A 19 -9.90 19.41 -0.62
N ILE A 20 -10.75 20.42 -0.47
CA ILE A 20 -11.39 20.72 0.82
C ILE A 20 -12.29 19.57 1.28
N LEU A 21 -13.04 18.91 0.38
CA LEU A 21 -13.83 17.72 0.71
C LEU A 21 -12.95 16.53 1.11
N LEU A 22 -11.82 16.31 0.43
CA LEU A 22 -10.84 15.28 0.78
C LEU A 22 -10.18 15.51 2.16
N PHE A 23 -10.00 16.76 2.57
CA PHE A 23 -9.42 17.11 3.88
C PHE A 23 -10.47 17.29 4.99
N ALA A 24 -11.73 17.60 4.66
CA ALA A 24 -12.82 17.80 5.61
C ALA A 24 -13.55 16.51 5.97
N CYS A 25 -13.57 15.51 5.08
CA CYS A 25 -13.84 14.13 5.46
C CYS A 25 -12.58 13.59 6.13
N GLY A 26 -12.47 13.71 7.46
CA GLY A 26 -11.27 13.29 8.20
C GLY A 26 -10.74 11.94 7.72
N CYS A 27 -9.43 11.86 7.50
CA CYS A 27 -8.71 10.65 7.10
C CYS A 27 -8.67 9.61 8.24
N ASP A 28 -9.81 9.23 8.82
CA ASP A 28 -9.85 8.34 9.98
C ASP A 28 -9.32 6.93 9.64
N SER A 29 -9.21 6.62 8.36
CA SER A 29 -8.08 5.89 7.76
C SER A 29 -8.29 5.83 6.26
N LEU A 30 -7.25 6.10 5.46
CA LEU A 30 -7.15 5.50 4.13
C LEU A 30 -7.08 3.98 4.37
N ARG A 31 -8.23 3.32 4.51
CA ARG A 31 -8.29 1.89 4.77
C ARG A 31 -8.12 1.18 3.44
N LEU A 32 -6.89 0.73 3.19
CA LEU A 32 -6.61 -0.14 2.07
C LEU A 32 -7.54 -1.35 2.14
N ALA A 33 -7.93 -1.86 0.97
CA ALA A 33 -8.76 -3.04 0.89
C ALA A 33 -8.08 -4.18 1.67
N PRO A 34 -8.84 -4.96 2.47
CA PRO A 34 -8.26 -6.05 3.23
C PRO A 34 -7.60 -7.08 2.30
N SER A 35 -6.47 -7.59 2.73
CA SER A 35 -5.75 -8.66 2.07
C SER A 35 -6.56 -9.96 2.06
N GLU A 36 -6.09 -10.91 1.26
CA GLU A 36 -6.73 -12.22 1.15
C GLU A 36 -6.69 -12.99 2.47
N SER A 37 -5.55 -12.97 3.18
CA SER A 37 -5.37 -13.55 4.52
C SER A 37 -6.37 -12.97 5.54
N LEU A 38 -6.58 -11.66 5.53
CA LEU A 38 -7.56 -11.01 6.42
C LEU A 38 -9.00 -11.44 6.10
N LYS A 39 -9.35 -11.60 4.83
CA LYS A 39 -10.67 -12.11 4.41
C LYS A 39 -10.87 -13.57 4.79
N GLN A 40 -9.86 -14.40 4.54
CA GLN A 40 -9.88 -15.82 4.91
C GLN A 40 -10.02 -15.98 6.42
N ASN A 41 -9.29 -15.20 7.22
CA ASN A 41 -9.42 -15.23 8.68
C ASN A 41 -10.78 -14.72 9.17
N ALA A 42 -11.33 -13.66 8.58
CA ALA A 42 -12.67 -13.17 8.93
C ALA A 42 -13.75 -14.22 8.62
N TRP A 43 -13.64 -14.90 7.47
CA TRP A 43 -14.55 -16.00 7.11
C TRP A 43 -14.37 -17.22 8.01
N LEU A 44 -13.12 -17.62 8.29
CA LEU A 44 -12.80 -18.73 9.19
C LEU A 44 -13.34 -18.46 10.60
N HIS A 45 -13.18 -17.24 11.13
CA HIS A 45 -13.76 -16.84 12.41
C HIS A 45 -15.27 -17.06 12.42
N HIS A 46 -15.98 -16.66 11.36
CA HIS A 46 -17.43 -16.88 11.28
C HIS A 46 -17.77 -18.37 11.34
N ARG A 47 -17.07 -19.22 10.59
CA ARG A 47 -17.23 -20.68 10.64
C ARG A 47 -16.94 -21.26 12.02
N THR A 48 -15.83 -20.86 12.64
CA THR A 48 -15.46 -21.27 14.01
C THR A 48 -16.55 -20.94 15.01
N THR A 49 -17.14 -19.74 14.95
CA THR A 49 -18.21 -19.36 15.87
C THR A 49 -19.52 -20.10 15.61
N ALA A 50 -19.83 -20.41 14.35
CA ALA A 50 -21.02 -21.18 13.99
C ALA A 50 -20.90 -22.62 14.49
N VAL A 51 -19.77 -23.29 14.22
CA VAL A 51 -19.51 -24.64 14.71
C VAL A 51 -19.45 -24.66 16.23
N ALA A 52 -18.81 -23.68 16.89
CA ALA A 52 -18.81 -23.59 18.35
C ALA A 52 -20.22 -23.46 18.94
N ALA A 53 -21.11 -22.67 18.33
CA ALA A 53 -22.50 -22.55 18.76
C ALA A 53 -23.32 -23.83 18.52
N GLU A 54 -23.01 -24.57 17.46
CA GLU A 54 -23.59 -25.89 17.19
C GLU A 54 -23.10 -26.94 18.20
N THR A 55 -21.79 -27.03 18.44
CA THR A 55 -21.17 -27.92 19.41
C THR A 55 -21.67 -27.64 20.83
N ALA A 56 -21.70 -26.38 21.27
CA ALA A 56 -22.17 -26.02 22.62
C ALA A 56 -23.63 -26.46 22.87
N ARG A 57 -24.46 -26.44 21.82
CA ARG A 57 -25.85 -26.92 21.87
C ARG A 57 -25.91 -28.45 21.87
N ALA A 58 -25.13 -29.09 21.01
CA ALA A 58 -25.10 -30.55 20.86
C ALA A 58 -24.56 -31.25 22.12
N GLU A 59 -23.62 -30.62 22.81
CA GLU A 59 -23.06 -31.11 24.07
C GLU A 59 -23.89 -30.73 25.30
N GLU A 60 -25.08 -30.13 25.12
CA GLU A 60 -25.98 -29.71 26.21
C GLU A 60 -25.26 -28.87 27.28
N THR A 61 -24.37 -27.98 26.85
CA THR A 61 -23.62 -27.09 27.76
C THR A 61 -24.55 -26.12 28.51
N SER A 62 -24.00 -25.32 29.44
CA SER A 62 -24.81 -24.35 30.18
C SER A 62 -25.56 -23.39 29.26
N GLN A 63 -26.75 -22.95 29.67
CA GLN A 63 -27.56 -21.98 28.90
C GLN A 63 -26.78 -20.70 28.61
N GLU A 64 -25.93 -20.27 29.55
CA GLU A 64 -25.05 -19.12 29.39
C GLU A 64 -24.03 -19.33 28.26
N LEU A 65 -23.35 -20.49 28.22
CA LEU A 65 -22.36 -20.77 27.18
C LEU A 65 -23.01 -20.91 25.79
N GLN A 66 -24.18 -21.53 25.71
CA GLN A 66 -24.96 -21.60 24.48
C GLN A 66 -25.37 -20.19 23.99
N ALA A 67 -25.77 -19.31 24.91
CA ALA A 67 -26.12 -17.93 24.57
C ALA A 67 -24.90 -17.10 24.10
N LEU A 68 -23.76 -17.24 24.77
CA LEU A 68 -22.52 -16.53 24.42
C LEU A 68 -21.99 -16.97 23.05
N THR A 69 -21.95 -18.27 22.79
CA THR A 69 -21.51 -18.81 21.49
C THR A 69 -22.46 -18.40 20.37
N LYS A 70 -23.78 -18.40 20.62
CA LYS A 70 -24.76 -17.91 19.65
C LYS A 70 -24.60 -16.42 19.35
N LEU A 71 -24.34 -15.60 20.37
CA LEU A 71 -24.08 -14.18 20.19
C LEU A 71 -22.80 -13.96 19.36
N SER A 72 -21.74 -14.72 19.64
CA SER A 72 -20.48 -14.66 18.90
C SER A 72 -20.66 -14.99 17.42
N GLU A 73 -21.47 -16.01 17.10
CA GLU A 73 -21.85 -16.35 15.71
C GLU A 73 -22.57 -15.19 15.00
N VAL A 74 -23.51 -14.52 15.68
CA VAL A 74 -24.24 -13.39 15.10
C VAL A 74 -23.32 -12.20 14.85
N GLN A 75 -22.44 -11.90 15.81
CA GLN A 75 -21.47 -10.80 15.70
C GLN A 75 -20.43 -11.05 14.60
N SER A 76 -19.97 -12.30 14.44
CA SER A 76 -18.93 -12.64 13.45
C SER A 76 -19.36 -12.41 12.01
N ARG A 77 -20.67 -12.43 11.71
CA ARG A 77 -21.23 -12.06 10.40
C ARG A 77 -20.92 -10.62 10.00
N ALA A 78 -20.78 -9.71 10.97
CA ALA A 78 -20.40 -8.33 10.68
C ALA A 78 -18.97 -8.27 10.12
N PHE A 79 -18.07 -9.13 10.58
CA PHE A 79 -16.69 -9.17 10.09
C PHE A 79 -16.63 -9.66 8.64
N THR A 80 -17.30 -10.76 8.29
CA THR A 80 -17.32 -11.24 6.90
C THR A 80 -17.98 -10.23 5.96
N SER A 81 -19.02 -9.54 6.41
CA SER A 81 -19.66 -8.47 5.63
C SER A 81 -18.74 -7.26 5.44
N TYR A 82 -17.95 -6.93 6.46
CA TYR A 82 -17.02 -5.80 6.42
C TYR A 82 -15.78 -6.07 5.57
N TYR A 83 -15.16 -7.25 5.73
CA TYR A 83 -13.95 -7.65 5.02
C TYR A 83 -14.23 -8.15 3.60
N GLY A 84 -15.44 -8.65 3.34
CA GLY A 84 -15.81 -9.32 2.11
C GLY A 84 -15.47 -10.82 2.14
N LEU A 85 -15.86 -11.53 1.07
CA LEU A 85 -15.60 -12.95 0.94
C LEU A 85 -14.18 -13.22 0.41
N PRO A 86 -13.51 -14.28 0.90
CA PRO A 86 -12.24 -14.71 0.33
C PRO A 86 -12.46 -15.31 -1.07
N ARG A 87 -11.42 -15.30 -1.89
CA ARG A 87 -11.34 -15.99 -3.17
C ARG A 87 -11.19 -17.50 -2.97
N GLU A 88 -10.41 -17.89 -1.96
CA GLU A 88 -10.16 -19.28 -1.59
C GLU A 88 -10.60 -19.52 -0.16
N TYR A 89 -11.50 -20.49 0.03
CA TYR A 89 -12.06 -20.80 1.34
C TYR A 89 -11.17 -21.80 2.08
N PRO A 90 -10.69 -21.48 3.30
CA PRO A 90 -9.99 -22.46 4.12
C PRO A 90 -10.95 -23.61 4.51
N PRO A 91 -10.48 -24.85 4.66
CA PRO A 91 -11.30 -25.95 5.16
C PRO A 91 -11.86 -25.64 6.55
N ALA A 92 -13.19 -25.70 6.69
CA ALA A 92 -13.88 -25.31 7.92
C ALA A 92 -15.32 -25.87 7.99
N GLU A 93 -15.56 -27.08 7.48
CA GLU A 93 -16.86 -27.75 7.59
C GLU A 93 -17.03 -28.49 8.91
N THR A 94 -15.93 -28.98 9.51
CA THR A 94 -15.95 -29.68 10.80
C THR A 94 -15.05 -29.02 11.85
N SER A 95 -15.23 -29.39 13.11
CA SER A 95 -14.33 -28.99 14.21
C SER A 95 -12.88 -29.39 13.94
N GLU A 96 -12.65 -30.57 13.38
CA GLU A 96 -11.30 -31.07 13.09
C GLU A 96 -10.62 -30.24 12.00
N GLU A 97 -11.37 -29.87 10.95
CA GLU A 97 -10.86 -28.99 9.89
C GLU A 97 -10.57 -27.59 10.44
N ILE A 98 -11.49 -27.02 11.21
CA ILE A 98 -11.32 -25.69 11.81
C ILE A 98 -10.08 -25.65 12.71
N LEU A 99 -9.86 -26.70 13.51
CA LEU A 99 -8.75 -26.80 14.46
C LEU A 99 -7.43 -27.26 13.82
N ALA A 100 -7.39 -27.50 12.51
CA ALA A 100 -6.16 -27.86 11.81
C ALA A 100 -5.08 -26.78 11.96
N GLN A 101 -3.81 -27.21 12.01
CA GLN A 101 -2.68 -26.29 12.22
C GLN A 101 -2.61 -25.17 11.18
N SER A 102 -2.97 -25.44 9.92
CA SER A 102 -3.01 -24.44 8.85
C SER A 102 -3.93 -23.25 9.16
N ASN A 103 -5.04 -23.49 9.87
CA ASN A 103 -6.00 -22.46 10.25
C ASN A 103 -5.50 -21.61 11.43
N TRP A 104 -4.73 -22.21 12.35
CA TRP A 104 -4.00 -21.46 13.38
C TRP A 104 -2.92 -20.57 12.78
N ASP A 105 -2.15 -21.08 11.83
CA ASP A 105 -1.09 -20.32 11.15
C ASP A 105 -1.68 -19.16 10.34
N LEU A 106 -2.81 -19.39 9.66
CA LEU A 106 -3.57 -18.35 8.97
C LEU A 106 -4.04 -17.25 9.93
N ALA A 107 -4.66 -17.63 11.06
CA ALA A 107 -5.15 -16.68 12.05
C ALA A 107 -4.02 -15.85 12.68
N ALA A 108 -2.90 -16.49 13.01
CA ALA A 108 -1.71 -15.82 13.53
C ALA A 108 -1.11 -14.83 12.51
N SER A 109 -1.02 -15.25 11.24
CA SER A 109 -0.50 -14.40 10.16
C SER A 109 -1.40 -13.18 9.91
N ALA A 110 -2.72 -13.39 9.84
CA ALA A 110 -3.69 -12.32 9.68
C ALA A 110 -3.69 -11.35 10.87
N ALA A 111 -3.52 -11.86 12.09
CA ALA A 111 -3.40 -11.03 13.28
C ALA A 111 -2.15 -10.13 13.23
N ALA A 112 -0.99 -10.69 12.86
CA ALA A 112 0.25 -9.93 12.69
C ALA A 112 0.10 -8.82 11.64
N GLU A 113 -0.52 -9.15 10.50
CA GLU A 113 -0.77 -8.20 9.42
C GLU A 113 -1.75 -7.09 9.81
N SER A 114 -2.78 -7.40 10.60
CA SER A 114 -3.80 -6.41 11.01
C SER A 114 -3.26 -5.26 11.86
N VAL A 115 -2.11 -5.46 12.52
CA VAL A 115 -1.43 -4.46 13.36
C VAL A 115 -0.42 -3.65 12.54
N GLU A 116 -0.02 -4.13 11.37
CA GLU A 116 0.99 -3.47 10.55
C GLU A 116 0.44 -2.17 9.96
N ARG A 117 1.17 -1.07 10.17
CA ARG A 117 0.80 0.21 9.55
C ARG A 117 1.03 0.09 8.04
N PRO A 118 0.09 0.59 7.20
CA PRO A 118 0.30 0.64 5.76
C PRO A 118 1.67 1.26 5.43
N ASP A 119 2.45 0.58 4.59
CA ASP A 119 3.75 1.09 4.13
C ASP A 119 3.53 2.48 3.52
N PRO A 120 4.19 3.54 4.03
CA PRO A 120 4.05 4.89 3.51
C PRO A 120 4.27 4.97 1.99
N TRP A 121 5.10 4.09 1.43
CA TRP A 121 5.30 4.01 -0.02
C TRP A 121 4.10 3.41 -0.76
N GLN A 122 3.46 2.35 -0.24
CA GLN A 122 2.24 1.81 -0.85
C GLN A 122 1.11 2.84 -0.85
N VAL A 123 0.99 3.64 0.21
CA VAL A 123 0.02 4.74 0.28
C VAL A 123 0.32 5.80 -0.78
N ALA A 124 1.59 6.18 -0.93
CA ALA A 124 2.01 7.14 -1.96
C ALA A 124 1.74 6.63 -3.38
N ASP A 125 2.07 5.37 -3.66
CA ASP A 125 1.84 4.75 -4.98
C ASP A 125 0.35 4.66 -5.30
N SER A 126 -0.48 4.24 -4.33
CA SER A 126 -1.94 4.17 -4.48
C SER A 126 -2.55 5.56 -4.77
N LEU A 127 -2.05 6.61 -4.12
CA LEU A 127 -2.50 7.98 -4.35
C LEU A 127 -2.11 8.48 -5.75
N LEU A 128 -0.92 8.14 -6.23
CA LEU A 128 -0.46 8.46 -7.58
C LEU A 128 -1.33 7.77 -8.64
N GLU A 129 -1.71 6.51 -8.43
CA GLU A 129 -2.60 5.78 -9.34
C GLU A 129 -3.99 6.41 -9.44
N VAL A 130 -4.59 6.80 -8.32
CA VAL A 130 -5.85 7.54 -8.29
C VAL A 130 -5.71 8.88 -9.03
N GLY A 131 -4.63 9.62 -8.78
CA GLY A 131 -4.32 10.88 -9.46
C GLY A 131 -4.18 10.70 -10.98
N ILE A 132 -3.55 9.62 -11.44
CA ILE A 132 -3.44 9.26 -12.86
C ILE A 132 -4.81 8.94 -13.43
N GLY A 133 -5.63 8.15 -12.75
CA GLY A 133 -6.98 7.78 -13.18
C GLY A 133 -7.89 8.99 -13.36
N ILE A 134 -7.91 9.90 -12.38
CA ILE A 134 -8.68 11.15 -12.45
C ILE A 134 -8.17 12.04 -13.58
N SER A 135 -6.85 12.21 -13.70
CA SER A 135 -6.23 13.03 -14.74
C SER A 135 -6.51 12.50 -16.15
N ALA A 136 -6.58 11.17 -16.30
CA ALA A 136 -6.90 10.50 -17.56
C ALA A 136 -8.39 10.66 -17.93
N LEU A 137 -9.30 10.57 -16.95
CA LEU A 137 -10.75 10.65 -17.20
C LEU A 137 -11.25 12.07 -17.46
N LEU A 138 -10.68 13.10 -16.83
CA LEU A 138 -11.24 14.46 -16.83
C LEU A 138 -10.40 15.51 -17.56
N GLY A 139 -9.15 15.22 -17.94
CA GLY A 139 -8.19 16.28 -18.25
C GLY A 139 -8.00 16.68 -19.72
N GLY A 140 -8.57 15.96 -20.71
CA GLY A 140 -8.31 16.24 -22.13
C GLY A 140 -6.80 16.30 -22.45
N VAL A 141 -6.36 17.28 -23.26
CA VAL A 141 -4.93 17.43 -23.61
C VAL A 141 -4.04 17.69 -22.37
N TYR A 142 -4.52 18.49 -21.41
CA TYR A 142 -3.78 18.78 -20.18
C TYR A 142 -3.71 17.56 -19.24
N GLY A 143 -4.74 16.71 -19.26
CA GLY A 143 -4.78 15.42 -18.56
C GLY A 143 -3.69 14.47 -19.03
N THR A 144 -3.45 14.37 -20.35
CA THR A 144 -2.38 13.51 -20.87
C THR A 144 -0.98 13.94 -20.40
N ARG A 145 -0.75 15.25 -20.20
CA ARG A 145 0.51 15.77 -19.65
C ARG A 145 0.63 15.49 -18.15
N ALA A 146 -0.45 15.67 -17.40
CA ALA A 146 -0.49 15.35 -15.97
C ALA A 146 -0.27 13.84 -15.73
N VAL A 147 -0.88 12.97 -16.54
CA VAL A 147 -0.65 11.51 -16.48
C VAL A 147 0.82 11.17 -16.73
N ARG A 148 1.47 11.77 -17.74
CA ARG A 148 2.90 11.54 -17.99
C ARG A 148 3.75 11.99 -16.81
N PHE A 149 3.50 13.18 -16.28
CA PHE A 149 4.22 13.68 -15.11
C PHE A 149 4.06 12.78 -13.89
N LEU A 150 2.84 12.33 -13.60
CA LEU A 150 2.56 11.43 -12.48
C LEU A 150 3.19 10.05 -12.67
N LYS A 151 3.23 9.51 -13.90
CA LYS A 151 3.96 8.28 -14.23
C LYS A 151 5.47 8.44 -14.05
N ASP A 152 6.03 9.57 -14.47
CA ASP A 152 7.45 9.87 -14.28
C ASP A 152 7.78 10.01 -12.78
N ALA A 153 6.88 10.60 -12.00
CA ALA A 153 7.01 10.71 -10.55
C ALA A 153 6.91 9.34 -9.86
N GLN A 154 5.98 8.48 -10.28
CA GLN A 154 5.86 7.10 -9.80
C GLN A 154 7.15 6.32 -10.07
N ALA A 155 7.66 6.35 -11.31
CA ALA A 155 8.91 5.66 -11.66
C ALA A 155 10.12 6.15 -10.83
N LYS A 156 10.20 7.46 -10.56
CA LYS A 156 11.25 8.03 -9.70
C LYS A 156 11.10 7.61 -8.23
N SER A 157 9.87 7.54 -7.73
CA SER A 157 9.56 7.05 -6.39
C SER A 157 10.00 5.60 -6.21
N THR A 158 9.66 4.73 -7.17
CA THR A 158 10.08 3.32 -7.18
C THR A 158 11.59 3.17 -7.19
N ALA A 159 12.28 3.88 -8.08
CA ALA A 159 13.75 3.85 -8.13
C ALA A 159 14.40 4.32 -6.82
N LEU A 160 13.85 5.35 -6.17
CA LEU A 160 14.34 5.82 -4.88
C LEU A 160 14.12 4.77 -3.77
N LYS A 161 12.96 4.12 -3.75
CA LYS A 161 12.65 3.02 -2.81
C LYS A 161 13.64 1.88 -2.96
N GLU A 162 13.92 1.44 -4.18
CA GLU A 162 14.92 0.40 -4.48
C GLU A 162 16.33 0.80 -4.00
N ILE A 163 16.75 2.05 -4.23
CA ILE A 163 18.04 2.57 -3.77
C ILE A 163 18.12 2.55 -2.23
N ILE A 164 17.07 2.97 -1.54
CA ILE A 164 17.03 2.99 -0.07
C ILE A 164 17.10 1.55 0.47
N GLN A 165 16.26 0.66 -0.04
CA GLN A 165 16.23 -0.75 0.40
C GLN A 165 17.55 -1.48 0.11
N GLY A 166 18.14 -1.24 -1.06
CA GLY A 166 19.45 -1.78 -1.42
C GLY A 166 20.56 -1.28 -0.50
N ASN A 167 20.56 0.02 -0.20
CA ASN A 167 21.53 0.61 0.73
C ASN A 167 21.37 0.09 2.17
N GLU A 168 20.14 -0.14 2.63
CA GLU A 168 19.90 -0.72 3.95
C GLU A 168 20.34 -2.17 4.03
N SER A 169 20.02 -2.97 3.01
CA SER A 169 20.50 -4.35 2.90
C SER A 169 22.03 -4.43 2.86
N PHE A 170 22.66 -3.53 2.10
CA PHE A 170 24.12 -3.42 2.02
C PHE A 170 24.74 -3.07 3.38
N LYS A 171 24.16 -2.12 4.12
CA LYS A 171 24.63 -1.74 5.46
C LYS A 171 24.52 -2.88 6.46
N LYS A 172 23.41 -3.63 6.44
CA LYS A 172 23.21 -4.80 7.31
C LYS A 172 24.22 -5.91 7.01
N ALA A 173 24.46 -6.20 5.74
CA ALA A 173 25.41 -7.24 5.33
C ALA A 173 26.88 -6.84 5.55
N ASN A 174 27.19 -5.54 5.58
CA ASN A 174 28.56 -5.02 5.66
C ASN A 174 28.73 -4.05 6.84
N GLU A 175 28.14 -4.37 7.98
CA GLU A 175 28.08 -3.49 9.16
C GLU A 175 29.49 -3.08 9.64
N ALA A 176 30.45 -4.01 9.60
CA ALA A 176 31.85 -3.78 9.90
C ALA A 176 32.57 -2.83 8.92
N GLN A 177 32.07 -2.67 7.69
CA GLN A 177 32.67 -1.86 6.62
C GLN A 177 31.99 -0.49 6.48
N ALA A 178 30.84 -0.27 7.12
CA ALA A 178 30.09 0.99 7.05
C ALA A 178 30.88 2.20 7.57
N GLN A 179 31.68 2.01 8.64
CA GLN A 179 32.56 3.05 9.20
C GLN A 179 33.78 3.34 8.30
N PRO A 180 34.57 2.33 7.86
CA PRO A 180 35.64 2.52 6.88
C PRO A 180 35.18 3.18 5.57
N PHE A 181 34.00 2.80 5.05
CA PHE A 181 33.45 3.37 3.82
C PHE A 181 33.10 4.85 3.96
N LYS A 182 32.52 5.27 5.10
CA LYS A 182 32.27 6.68 5.41
C LYS A 182 33.58 7.46 5.58
N ALA A 183 34.58 6.88 6.24
CA ALA A 183 35.90 7.49 6.41
C ALA A 183 36.63 7.67 5.07
N ALA A 184 36.51 6.70 4.15
CA ALA A 184 37.06 6.80 2.80
C ALA A 184 36.38 7.91 1.97
N HIS A 185 35.07 8.11 2.14
CA HIS A 185 34.33 9.21 1.50
C HIS A 185 34.74 10.59 2.03
N ALA A 186 35.04 10.71 3.33
CA ALA A 186 35.52 11.95 3.93
C ALA A 186 36.92 12.35 3.42
N ASN A 187 37.76 11.35 3.11
CA ASN A 187 39.14 11.55 2.64
C ASN A 187 39.26 11.59 1.11
N GLN A 188 38.17 11.83 0.38
CA GLN A 188 38.19 11.90 -1.07
C GLN A 188 39.05 13.10 -1.55
N SER A 189 39.98 12.85 -2.47
CA SER A 189 40.90 13.89 -2.97
C SER A 189 40.13 15.06 -3.62
N ALA A 190 40.72 16.26 -3.61
CA ALA A 190 40.09 17.45 -4.18
C ALA A 190 39.81 17.29 -5.69
N GLN A 191 40.70 16.61 -6.42
CA GLN A 191 40.53 16.29 -7.84
C GLN A 191 39.34 15.34 -8.07
N THR A 192 39.20 14.29 -7.27
CA THR A 192 38.06 13.36 -7.39
C THR A 192 36.73 14.05 -7.04
N ARG A 193 36.71 14.95 -6.06
CA ARG A 193 35.53 15.76 -5.73
C ARG A 193 35.13 16.69 -6.88
N GLN A 194 36.09 17.34 -7.54
CA GLN A 194 35.84 18.16 -8.73
C GLN A 194 35.29 17.33 -9.89
N LEU A 195 35.83 16.13 -10.12
CA LEU A 195 35.38 15.24 -11.19
C LEU A 195 33.95 14.74 -10.94
N VAL A 196 33.62 14.36 -9.71
CA VAL A 196 32.25 13.95 -9.32
C VAL A 196 31.26 15.12 -9.42
N ALA A 197 31.66 16.32 -9.04
CA ALA A 197 30.82 17.51 -9.17
C ALA A 197 30.55 17.85 -10.65
N ALA A 198 31.58 17.78 -11.50
CA ALA A 198 31.43 17.99 -12.95
C ALA A 198 30.51 16.95 -13.59
N MET A 199 30.65 15.67 -13.23
CA MET A 199 29.78 14.59 -13.72
C MET A 199 28.32 14.75 -13.26
N LYS A 200 28.07 15.10 -11.99
CA LYS A 200 26.71 15.38 -11.47
C LYS A 200 26.07 16.60 -12.16
N GLY A 201 26.87 17.63 -12.43
CA GLY A 201 26.44 18.81 -13.18
C GLY A 201 26.08 18.52 -14.64
N GLN A 202 26.84 17.64 -15.31
CA GLN A 202 26.53 17.18 -16.67
C GLN A 202 25.28 16.29 -16.71
N PHE A 203 25.10 15.38 -15.75
CA PHE A 203 23.89 14.54 -15.66
C PHE A 203 22.63 15.38 -15.38
N SER A 204 22.74 16.44 -14.57
CA SER A 204 21.61 17.34 -14.30
C SER A 204 21.21 18.20 -15.52
N ARG A 205 22.14 18.46 -16.45
CA ARG A 205 21.85 19.18 -17.71
C ARG A 205 21.40 18.27 -18.85
N GLY A 206 21.70 16.97 -18.80
CA GLY A 206 21.37 15.99 -19.85
C GLY A 206 19.90 15.54 -19.91
N THR A 207 19.04 15.96 -18.96
CA THR A 207 17.60 15.66 -19.00
C THR A 207 16.80 16.62 -19.90
N SER A 208 17.46 17.63 -20.49
CA SER A 208 16.91 18.44 -21.58
C SER A 208 17.48 17.97 -22.93
N GLY A 209 16.94 16.87 -23.46
CA GLY A 209 16.87 16.61 -24.91
C GLY A 209 18.15 16.69 -25.75
N GLY A 210 19.22 15.99 -25.39
CA GLY A 210 20.42 15.89 -26.23
C GLY A 210 21.05 14.50 -26.18
N ASN A 211 21.29 13.91 -27.36
CA ASN A 211 21.88 12.57 -27.57
C ASN A 211 23.11 12.29 -26.68
N PRO A 212 23.29 11.04 -26.17
CA PRO A 212 24.43 10.71 -25.34
C PRO A 212 25.75 10.83 -26.13
N PRO A 213 26.83 11.33 -25.50
CA PRO A 213 28.13 11.40 -26.16
C PRO A 213 28.70 9.99 -26.36
N ARG A 214 29.17 9.69 -27.58
CA ARG A 214 29.96 8.49 -27.88
C ARG A 214 31.32 8.61 -27.20
N MET A 215 31.67 7.61 -26.40
CA MET A 215 33.04 7.49 -25.88
C MET A 215 33.98 7.05 -27.00
N PRO A 216 35.19 7.65 -27.10
CA PRO A 216 36.25 7.10 -27.92
C PRO A 216 36.81 5.84 -27.23
N ILE A 217 37.09 4.83 -28.04
CA ILE A 217 37.80 3.60 -27.66
C ILE A 217 39.29 3.95 -27.54
#